data_AF-A0A962QI15-F1
#
_entry.id   AF-A0A962QI15-F1
#
_cell.length_a   1.000
_cell.length_b   1.000
_cell.length_c   1.000
_cell.angle_alpha   90.00
_cell.angle_beta   90.00
_cell.angle_gamma   90.00
#
_symmetry.space_group_name_H-M   'P 1'
#
loop_
_entity.id
_entity.type
_entity.pdbx_description
1 polymer ?
#
loop_
_entity_poly.entity_id
_entity_poly.type
_entity_poly.pdbx_seq_one_letter_code
_entity_poly.pdbx_strand_id
1 'polypeptide(L)' 'EQPASTLAHHLAKLTQTGLVTQQRQGREVICTANYACMNELLVFLTDQCCSGVEIQQVDDVA' A
#
# COMPACT_ATOMS: atom_id res chain seq x y z
N GLU A 1 -5.45 -11.39 -17.53
CA GLU A 1 -4.05 -10.99 -17.24
C GLU A 1 -3.78 -9.55 -17.70
N GLN A 2 -2.83 -8.82 -17.09
CA GLN A 2 -2.36 -7.51 -17.57
C GLN A 2 -1.17 -7.67 -18.54
N PRO A 3 -0.98 -6.76 -19.52
CA PRO A 3 0.21 -6.76 -20.37
C PRO A 3 1.49 -6.55 -19.56
N ALA A 4 2.56 -7.24 -19.93
CA ALA A 4 3.87 -7.11 -19.26
C ALA A 4 4.41 -5.67 -19.27
N SER A 5 4.15 -4.91 -20.35
CA SER A 5 4.53 -3.49 -20.47
C SER A 5 3.80 -2.60 -19.46
N THR A 6 2.52 -2.87 -19.21
CA THR A 6 1.70 -2.14 -18.24
C THR A 6 2.14 -2.47 -16.81
N LEU A 7 2.43 -3.74 -16.51
CA LEU A 7 2.94 -4.15 -15.21
C LEU A 7 4.30 -3.51 -14.92
N ALA A 8 5.23 -3.53 -15.88
CA ALA A 8 6.54 -2.88 -15.74
C ALA A 8 6.42 -1.38 -15.47
N HIS A 9 5.48 -0.70 -16.14
CA HIS A 9 5.19 0.70 -15.88
C HIS A 9 4.71 0.94 -14.44
N HIS A 10 3.79 0.12 -13.93
CA HIS A 10 3.31 0.23 -12.55
C HIS A 10 4.44 -0.06 -11.54
N LEU A 11 5.25 -1.09 -11.76
CA LEU A 11 6.37 -1.44 -10.89
C LEU A 11 7.44 -0.34 -10.86
N ALA A 12 7.74 0.29 -12.00
CA ALA A 12 8.66 1.42 -12.05
C ALA A 12 8.16 2.59 -11.18
N LYS A 13 6.85 2.88 -11.23
CA LYS A 13 6.24 3.94 -10.41
C LYS A 13 6.26 3.61 -8.92
N LEU A 14 5.93 2.37 -8.55
CA LEU A 14 6.00 1.91 -7.15
C LEU A 14 7.44 1.89 -6.59
N THR A 15 8.42 1.66 -7.45
CA THR A 15 9.84 1.73 -7.09
C THR A 15 10.27 3.17 -6.86
N GLN A 16 9.84 4.12 -7.70
CA GLN A 16 10.11 5.55 -7.50
C GLN A 16 9.53 6.08 -6.18
N THR A 17 8.36 5.60 -5.76
CA THR A 17 7.73 6.01 -4.49
C THR A 17 8.27 5.26 -3.28
N GLY A 18 9.21 4.32 -3.46
CA GLY A 18 9.79 3.53 -2.37
C GLY A 18 8.88 2.43 -1.80
N LEU A 19 7.70 2.21 -2.40
CA LEU A 19 6.74 1.17 -1.97
C LEU A 19 7.14 -0.24 -2.42
N VAL A 20 7.98 -0.33 -3.46
CA VAL A 20 8.57 -1.57 -3.95
C VAL A 20 10.07 -1.40 -4.04
N THR A 21 10.80 -2.47 -3.70
CA THR A 21 12.23 -2.61 -3.94
C THR A 21 12.47 -3.54 -5.11
N GLN A 22 13.53 -3.29 -5.87
CA GLN A 22 13.92 -4.13 -7.00
C GLN A 22 15.36 -4.59 -6.83
N GLN A 23 15.58 -5.89 -6.99
CA GLN A 23 16.91 -6.48 -7.01
C GLN A 23 17.11 -7.27 -8.31
N ARG A 24 18.24 -7.03 -8.99
CA ARG A 24 18.64 -7.84 -10.14
C ARG A 24 19.29 -9.14 -9.68
N GLN A 25 18.78 -10.27 -10.16
CA GLN A 25 19.34 -11.60 -9.96
C GLN A 25 19.64 -12.21 -11.33
N GLY A 26 20.84 -11.92 -11.85
CA GLY A 26 21.22 -12.32 -13.22
C GLY A 26 20.36 -11.63 -14.27
N ARG A 27 19.51 -12.41 -14.95
CA ARG A 27 18.57 -11.90 -15.99
C ARG A 27 17.20 -11.53 -15.42
N GLU A 28 16.93 -11.90 -14.18
CA GLU A 28 15.65 -11.65 -13.52
C GLU A 28 15.70 -10.40 -12.67
N VAL A 29 14.56 -9.72 -12.54
CA VAL A 29 14.36 -8.61 -11.60
C VAL A 29 13.33 -9.06 -10.58
N ILE A 30 13.79 -9.23 -9.34
CA ILE A 30 12.92 -9.58 -8.22
C ILE A 30 12.36 -8.28 -7.66
N CYS A 31 11.03 -8.15 -7.69
CA CYS A 31 10.32 -7.02 -7.10
C CYS A 31 9.72 -7.46 -5.77
N THR A 32 10.01 -6.73 -4.68
CA THR A 32 9.52 -7.05 -3.34
C THR A 32 8.87 -5.82 -2.73
N ALA A 33 7.70 -5.99 -2.13
CA ALA A 33 7.01 -4.90 -1.43
C ALA A 33 7.83 -4.40 -0.23
N ASN A 34 7.92 -3.08 -0.09
CA ASN A 34 8.52 -2.44 1.08
C ASN A 34 7.45 -2.25 2.16
N TYR A 35 7.24 -3.30 2.96
CA TYR A 35 6.21 -3.28 4.01
C TYR A 35 6.44 -2.21 5.08
N ALA A 36 7.69 -1.83 5.35
CA ALA A 36 7.98 -0.77 6.31
C ALA A 36 7.35 0.57 5.84
N CYS A 37 7.66 0.97 4.61
CA CYS A 37 7.09 2.20 4.02
C CYS A 37 5.57 2.12 3.85
N MET A 38 5.03 0.97 3.43
CA MET A 38 3.58 0.78 3.31
C MET A 38 2.87 0.91 4.66
N ASN A 39 3.45 0.37 5.73
CA ASN A 39 2.88 0.45 7.07
C ASN A 39 2.92 1.88 7.62
N GLU A 40 4.02 2.61 7.41
CA GLU A 40 4.10 4.03 7.76
C GLU A 40 3.03 4.86 7.04
N LEU A 41 2.82 4.60 5.75
CA LEU A 41 1.76 5.24 4.98
C LEU A 41 0.37 4.89 5.55
N LEU A 42 0.13 3.63 5.90
CA LEU A 42 -1.14 3.22 6.50
C LEU A 42 -1.37 3.91 7.84
N VAL A 43 -0.37 3.92 8.72
CA VAL A 43 -0.44 4.64 10.00
C VAL A 43 -0.77 6.10 9.79
N PHE A 44 -0.08 6.77 8.85
CA PHE A 44 -0.36 8.16 8.52
C PHE A 44 -1.80 8.38 8.04
N LEU A 45 -2.32 7.51 7.15
CA LEU A 45 -3.68 7.62 6.64
C LEU A 45 -4.74 7.29 7.69
N THR A 46 -4.44 6.40 8.63
CA THR A 46 -5.40 5.95 9.65
C THR A 46 -5.35 6.74 10.95
N ASP A 47 -4.29 7.53 11.20
CA ASP A 47 -4.07 8.27 12.45
C ASP A 47 -5.30 9.08 12.91
N GLN A 48 -5.99 9.73 11.97
CA GLN A 48 -7.18 10.53 12.24
C GLN A 48 -8.41 10.07 11.45
N CYS A 49 -8.43 8.82 10.96
CA CYS A 49 -9.45 8.37 10.01
C CYS A 49 -10.89 8.46 10.56
N CYS A 50 -11.09 8.29 11.87
CA CYS A 50 -12.41 8.38 12.52
C CYS A 50 -12.56 9.62 13.42
N SER A 51 -11.63 10.57 13.34
CA SER A 51 -11.69 11.81 14.13
C SER A 51 -12.94 12.60 13.70
N GLY A 52 -13.88 12.81 14.63
CA GLY A 52 -15.17 13.46 14.36
C GLY A 52 -16.30 12.52 13.93
N VAL A 53 -16.09 11.20 13.94
CA VAL A 53 -17.19 10.23 13.81
C VAL A 53 -17.80 10.00 15.19
N GLU A 54 -18.99 10.54 15.42
CA GLU A 54 -19.79 10.21 16.60
C GLU A 54 -20.43 8.84 16.38
N ILE A 55 -19.97 7.82 17.11
CA ILE A 55 -20.63 6.51 17.12
C ILE A 55 -21.87 6.64 18.00
N GLN A 56 -23.04 6.78 17.38
CA GLN A 56 -24.30 6.73 18.08
C GLN A 56 -24.53 5.28 18.52
N GLN A 57 -24.31 4.99 19.80
CA GLN A 57 -24.66 3.70 20.39
C GLN A 57 -26.18 3.56 20.33
N VAL A 58 -26.66 2.78 19.36
CA VAL A 58 -28.05 2.30 19.35
C VAL A 58 -28.07 1.11 20.30
N ASP A 59 -28.22 1.40 21.58
CA ASP A 59 -28.59 0.40 22.57
C ASP A 59 -30.06 0.02 22.33
N ASP A 60 -30.31 -0.79 21.31
CA ASP A 60 -31.57 -1.50 21.14
C ASP A 60 -31.61 -2.62 22.20
N VAL A 61 -32.16 -2.29 23.36
CA VAL A 61 -32.64 -3.27 24.34
C VAL A 61 -34.16 -3.13 24.41
N ALA A 62 -34.85 -3.98 23.66
CA ALA A 62 -36.24 -4.36 23.88
C ALA A 62 -36.39 -5.87 23.66
#